data_AF-A0A831T960-F1
#
_entry.id   AF-A0A831T960-F1
#
_cell.length_a   1.000
_cell.length_b   1.000
_cell.length_c   1.000
_cell.angle_alpha   90.00
_cell.angle_beta   90.00
_cell.angle_gamma   90.00
#
_symmetry.space_group_name_H-M   'P 1'
#
loop_
_entity.id
_entity.type
_entity.pdbx_description
1 polymer ?
#
loop_
_entity_poly.entity_id
_entity_poly.type
_entity_poly.pdbx_seq_one_letter_code
_entity_poly.pdbx_strand_id
1 'polypeptide(L)'
;MTLTQQQAQHIVRKLGESGIPPTRGLEAYTVGIDSLLGTLESEYLRGYLRDGGSSFKLVVGKYGSGKSHFLYRLRDVAWDNGYVVSRTELSPRECPYDNQLKVYQAVINNLIFHDQDQNVEDTQGIEAFLENHFFNTLRTLGVEKPMTTLGLDLRAKLWLDSILRYKVESPSYRHAVYFYLQAVAEENEPKKRLISAWLRGEAIALKDVREFSITEKIDRSVAFKMLRSLSQLIHELGYAGLVLLFDEGDRMISISSVAH
;
A
#
# COMPACT_ATOMS: atom_id res chain seq x y z
N MET A 1 21.65 17.31 -24.93
CA MET A 1 21.34 18.23 -26.05
C MET A 1 21.25 19.65 -25.50
N THR A 2 21.97 20.62 -26.05
CA THR A 2 21.93 22.02 -25.62
C THR A 2 20.68 22.72 -26.16
N LEU A 3 19.75 23.04 -25.25
CA LEU A 3 18.53 23.80 -25.56
C LEU A 3 18.88 25.24 -25.92
N THR A 4 18.30 25.75 -27.00
CA THR A 4 18.46 27.16 -27.39
C THR A 4 17.67 28.07 -26.45
N GLN A 5 18.13 29.31 -26.25
CA GLN A 5 17.49 30.29 -25.34
C GLN A 5 16.01 30.54 -25.67
N GLN A 6 15.64 30.48 -26.96
CA GLN A 6 14.25 30.59 -27.41
C GLN A 6 13.39 29.39 -26.99
N GLN A 7 13.94 28.17 -27.02
CA GLN A 7 13.25 26.96 -26.55
C GLN A 7 13.04 27.00 -25.02
N ALA A 8 14.04 27.47 -24.27
CA ALA A 8 13.92 27.65 -22.81
C ALA A 8 12.84 28.68 -22.46
N GLN A 9 12.78 29.82 -23.17
CA GLN A 9 11.75 30.84 -22.95
C GLN A 9 10.34 30.35 -23.33
N HIS A 10 10.22 29.52 -24.36
CA HIS A 10 8.94 28.93 -24.76
C HIS A 10 8.42 27.94 -23.70
N ILE A 11 9.30 27.10 -23.15
CA ILE A 11 8.96 26.15 -22.09
C ILE A 11 8.55 26.88 -20.79
N VAL A 12 9.29 27.92 -20.39
CA VAL A 12 8.98 28.74 -19.20
C VAL A 12 7.63 29.46 -19.33
N ARG A 13 7.30 29.99 -20.50
CA ARG A 13 5.99 30.63 -20.73
C ARG A 13 4.82 29.64 -20.67
N LYS A 14 4.96 28.45 -21.25
CA LYS A 14 3.92 27.41 -21.17
C LYS A 14 3.72 26.87 -19.75
N LEU A 15 4.80 26.68 -18.98
CA LEU A 15 4.73 26.29 -17.57
C LEU A 15 4.04 27.34 -16.70
N GLY A 16 4.24 28.63 -17.01
CA GLY A 16 3.62 29.74 -16.29
C GLY A 16 2.14 29.94 -16.57
N GLU A 17 1.64 29.49 -17.73
CA GLU A 17 0.25 29.73 -18.16
C GLU A 17 -0.69 28.53 -17.95
N SER A 18 -0.23 27.29 -18.13
CA SER A 18 -1.13 26.12 -18.10
C SER A 18 -0.77 25.03 -17.08
N GLY A 19 0.33 25.15 -16.33
CA GLY A 19 0.72 24.18 -15.29
C GLY A 19 1.01 22.75 -15.78
N ILE A 20 0.93 22.50 -17.09
CA ILE A 20 1.18 21.20 -17.73
C ILE A 20 2.53 21.32 -18.47
N PRO A 21 3.56 20.56 -18.09
CA PRO A 21 4.84 20.59 -18.78
C PRO A 21 4.75 19.94 -20.17
N PRO A 22 5.46 20.46 -21.19
CA PRO A 22 5.52 19.82 -22.50
C PRO A 22 6.28 18.48 -22.45
N THR A 23 5.90 17.56 -23.33
CA THR A 23 6.33 16.14 -23.38
C THR A 23 7.82 15.89 -23.61
N ARG A 24 8.65 16.93 -23.82
CA ARG A 24 10.13 16.81 -23.90
C ARG A 24 10.80 18.03 -23.28
N GLY A 25 11.89 17.80 -22.53
CA GLY A 25 12.75 18.84 -21.95
C GLY A 25 12.86 18.88 -20.42
N LEU A 26 12.26 17.92 -19.71
CA LEU A 26 12.30 17.83 -18.23
C LEU A 26 13.66 17.39 -17.66
N GLU A 27 14.58 16.91 -18.50
CA GLU A 27 15.89 16.39 -18.06
C GLU A 27 16.82 17.48 -17.47
N ALA A 28 16.52 18.77 -17.65
CA ALA A 28 17.37 19.86 -17.20
C ALA A 28 16.98 20.47 -15.83
N TYR A 29 15.88 20.03 -15.20
CA TYR A 29 15.43 20.57 -13.90
C TYR A 29 15.52 19.57 -12.72
N THR A 30 15.92 18.33 -12.98
CA THR A 30 15.93 17.25 -11.98
C THR A 30 17.37 16.85 -11.61
N VAL A 31 18.14 17.77 -11.06
CA VAL A 31 19.44 17.44 -10.44
C VAL A 31 19.22 17.33 -8.93
N GLY A 32 19.39 16.13 -8.35
CA GLY A 32 19.37 15.90 -6.89
C GLY A 32 18.32 14.91 -6.36
N ILE A 33 17.30 14.55 -7.16
CA ILE A 33 16.33 13.50 -6.77
C ILE A 33 17.01 12.13 -6.75
N ASP A 34 17.80 11.81 -7.77
CA ASP A 34 18.47 10.50 -7.86
C ASP A 34 19.49 10.30 -6.73
N SER A 35 20.19 11.37 -6.32
CA SER A 35 21.07 11.31 -5.14
C SER A 35 20.28 11.09 -3.85
N LEU A 36 19.13 11.77 -3.69
CA LEU A 36 18.29 11.62 -2.50
C LEU A 36 17.66 10.22 -2.42
N LEU A 37 17.14 9.71 -3.55
CA LEU A 37 16.62 8.36 -3.67
C LEU A 37 17.72 7.32 -3.41
N GLY A 38 18.92 7.53 -3.95
CA GLY A 38 20.08 6.68 -3.70
C GLY A 38 20.44 6.61 -2.21
N THR A 39 20.43 7.75 -1.50
CA THR A 39 20.64 7.78 -0.04
C THR A 39 19.53 7.05 0.72
N LEU A 40 18.26 7.29 0.36
CA LEU A 40 17.12 6.59 0.97
C LEU A 40 17.20 5.08 0.75
N GLU A 41 17.59 4.67 -0.45
CA GLU A 41 17.79 3.26 -0.78
C GLU A 41 18.92 2.65 0.06
N SER A 42 20.12 3.25 0.03
CA SER A 42 21.31 2.67 0.66
C SER A 42 21.25 2.70 2.19
N GLU A 43 20.76 3.79 2.78
CA GLU A 43 20.78 3.97 4.24
C GLU A 43 19.54 3.37 4.92
N TYR A 44 18.39 3.35 4.24
CA TYR A 44 17.12 2.93 4.85
C TYR A 44 16.60 1.63 4.26
N LEU A 45 16.30 1.58 2.95
CA LEU A 45 15.61 0.43 2.35
C LEU A 45 16.47 -0.85 2.32
N ARG A 46 17.78 -0.73 2.05
CA ARG A 46 18.68 -1.88 2.04
C ARG A 46 19.21 -2.28 3.41
N GLY A 47 19.11 -1.38 4.40
CA GLY A 47 19.70 -1.54 5.73
C GLY A 47 18.64 -1.47 6.84
N TYR A 48 18.66 -0.36 7.58
CA TYR A 48 17.94 -0.19 8.85
C TYR A 48 16.46 -0.63 8.83
N LEU A 49 15.72 -0.36 7.75
CA LEU A 49 14.30 -0.72 7.68
C LEU A 49 14.09 -2.22 7.48
N ARG A 50 14.99 -2.89 6.74
CA ARG A 50 14.91 -4.34 6.48
C ARG A 50 15.14 -5.15 7.77
N ASP A 51 15.94 -4.62 8.69
CA ASP A 51 16.23 -5.23 9.99
C ASP A 51 15.13 -4.97 11.05
N GLY A 52 13.96 -4.46 10.63
CA GLY A 52 12.81 -4.19 11.49
C GLY A 52 12.76 -2.78 12.08
N GLY A 53 13.61 -1.86 11.60
CA GLY A 53 13.56 -0.45 11.94
C GLY A 53 12.33 0.25 11.35
N SER A 54 11.98 1.41 11.91
CA SER A 54 10.97 2.31 11.36
C SER A 54 11.50 3.73 11.23
N SER A 55 11.09 4.43 10.17
CA SER A 55 11.48 5.83 9.95
C SER A 55 10.33 6.62 9.35
N PHE A 56 10.31 7.91 9.65
CA PHE A 56 9.39 8.88 9.06
C PHE A 56 10.20 9.99 8.38
N LYS A 57 9.76 10.42 7.19
CA LYS A 57 10.39 11.46 6.39
C LYS A 57 9.33 12.44 5.90
N LEU A 58 9.65 13.73 5.93
CA LEU A 58 8.81 14.79 5.40
C LEU A 58 9.50 15.43 4.20
N VAL A 59 8.81 15.44 3.05
CA VAL A 59 9.31 16.05 1.81
C VAL A 59 8.71 17.44 1.67
N VAL A 60 9.52 18.47 1.91
CA VAL A 60 9.08 19.88 1.84
C VAL A 60 9.54 20.50 0.52
N GLY A 61 8.61 21.10 -0.22
CA GLY A 61 8.90 21.75 -1.48
C GLY A 61 7.74 22.62 -1.96
N LYS A 62 8.03 23.60 -2.81
CA LYS A 62 7.01 24.50 -3.40
C LYS A 62 5.97 23.71 -4.20
N TYR A 63 4.80 24.32 -4.45
CA TYR A 63 3.84 23.76 -5.39
C TYR A 63 4.49 23.53 -6.76
N GLY A 64 4.19 22.41 -7.43
CA GLY A 64 4.82 22.05 -8.71
C GLY A 64 6.30 21.65 -8.65
N SER A 65 6.91 21.53 -7.46
CA SER A 65 8.33 21.12 -7.33
C SER A 65 8.62 19.64 -7.62
N GLY A 66 7.61 18.86 -8.04
CA GLY A 66 7.77 17.44 -8.35
C GLY A 66 7.67 16.49 -7.15
N LYS A 67 7.04 16.90 -6.04
CA LYS A 67 6.85 16.04 -4.85
C LYS A 67 6.11 14.73 -5.18
N SER A 68 5.01 14.81 -5.92
CA SER A 68 4.27 13.61 -6.34
C SER A 68 5.13 12.72 -7.25
N HIS A 69 5.90 13.31 -8.17
CA HIS A 69 6.87 12.59 -8.98
C HIS A 69 7.94 11.90 -8.13
N PHE A 70 8.47 12.59 -7.11
CA PHE A 70 9.40 12.00 -6.14
C PHE A 70 8.79 10.79 -5.43
N LEU A 71 7.54 10.87 -4.97
CA LEU A 71 6.85 9.74 -4.32
C LEU A 71 6.66 8.56 -5.29
N TYR A 72 6.35 8.79 -6.57
CA TYR A 72 6.31 7.72 -7.57
C TYR A 72 7.66 7.04 -7.75
N ARG A 73 8.75 7.81 -7.81
CA ARG A 73 10.09 7.24 -7.92
C ARG A 73 10.50 6.47 -6.67
N LEU A 74 10.17 6.98 -5.48
CA LEU A 74 10.44 6.28 -4.22
C LEU A 74 9.66 4.97 -4.10
N ARG A 75 8.42 4.93 -4.60
CA ARG A 75 7.63 3.69 -4.71
C ARG A 75 8.35 2.65 -5.56
N ASP A 76 8.81 3.04 -6.74
CA ASP A 76 9.50 2.11 -7.66
C ASP A 76 10.76 1.54 -6.98
N VAL A 77 11.57 2.40 -6.36
CA VAL A 77 12.76 1.98 -5.59
C VAL A 77 12.37 1.07 -4.41
N ALA A 78 11.26 1.33 -3.73
CA ALA A 78 10.78 0.47 -2.65
C ALA A 78 10.40 -0.93 -3.15
N TRP A 79 9.73 -1.03 -4.30
CA TRP A 79 9.39 -2.31 -4.93
C TRP A 79 10.62 -3.10 -5.38
N ASP A 80 11.60 -2.42 -5.97
CA ASP A 80 12.89 -3.02 -6.36
C ASP A 80 13.64 -3.61 -5.15
N ASN A 81 13.38 -3.08 -3.95
CA ASN A 81 13.95 -3.54 -2.68
C ASN A 81 13.01 -4.48 -1.90
N GLY A 82 11.90 -4.94 -2.50
CA GLY A 82 11.00 -5.94 -1.93
C GLY A 82 10.03 -5.41 -0.87
N TYR A 83 9.77 -4.11 -0.83
CA TYR A 83 8.77 -3.52 0.07
C TYR A 83 7.37 -3.53 -0.56
N VAL A 84 6.36 -3.67 0.29
CA VAL A 84 4.97 -3.35 -0.09
C VAL A 84 4.74 -1.86 0.07
N VAL A 85 3.98 -1.25 -0.82
CA VAL A 85 3.70 0.19 -0.79
C VAL A 85 2.21 0.43 -0.59
N SER A 86 1.85 1.39 0.26
CA SER A 86 0.51 2.00 0.25
C SER A 86 0.63 3.48 -0.05
N ARG A 87 -0.09 3.95 -1.07
CA ARG A 87 -0.09 5.36 -1.49
C ARG A 87 -1.44 6.00 -1.17
N THR A 88 -1.47 6.90 -0.20
CA THR A 88 -2.69 7.54 0.28
C THR A 88 -2.63 9.05 0.04
N GLU A 89 -3.73 9.61 -0.48
CA GLU A 89 -3.89 11.07 -0.51
C GLU A 89 -4.35 11.60 0.85
N LEU A 90 -3.62 12.59 1.35
CA LEU A 90 -3.94 13.33 2.56
C LEU A 90 -4.98 14.38 2.22
N SER A 91 -6.25 13.98 2.32
CA SER A 91 -7.36 14.92 2.29
C SER A 91 -8.06 14.94 3.66
N PRO A 92 -8.60 16.09 4.11
CA PRO A 92 -9.43 16.15 5.32
C PRO A 92 -10.64 15.19 5.30
N ARG A 93 -11.03 14.72 4.10
CA ARG A 93 -12.13 13.77 3.91
C ARG A 93 -11.64 12.32 4.04
N GLU A 94 -10.56 11.96 3.36
CA GLU A 94 -10.07 10.58 3.23
C GLU A 94 -9.06 10.19 4.32
N CYS A 95 -8.15 11.10 4.70
CA CYS A 95 -7.11 10.83 5.69
C CYS A 95 -6.87 12.04 6.62
N PRO A 96 -7.85 12.42 7.46
CA PRO A 96 -7.64 13.44 8.47
C PRO A 96 -6.71 12.92 9.57
N TYR A 97 -5.61 13.63 9.81
CA TYR A 97 -4.54 13.23 10.72
C TYR A 97 -4.98 13.00 12.19
N ASP A 98 -6.09 13.62 12.61
CA ASP A 98 -6.64 13.49 13.97
C ASP A 98 -7.50 12.22 14.15
N ASN A 99 -7.69 11.43 13.10
CA ASN A 99 -8.48 10.21 13.14
C ASN A 99 -7.66 8.99 12.72
N GLN A 100 -7.07 8.29 13.70
CA GLN A 100 -6.23 7.11 13.46
C GLN A 100 -6.98 6.02 12.69
N LEU A 101 -8.30 5.86 12.91
CA LEU A 101 -9.10 4.88 12.19
C LEU A 101 -9.13 5.20 10.70
N LYS A 102 -9.39 6.46 10.32
CA LYS A 102 -9.41 6.84 8.90
C LYS A 102 -8.05 6.68 8.24
N VAL A 103 -6.96 7.00 8.94
CA VAL A 103 -5.59 6.74 8.44
C VAL A 103 -5.40 5.25 8.15
N TYR A 104 -5.78 4.39 9.10
CA TYR A 104 -5.72 2.94 8.91
C TYR A 104 -6.54 2.48 7.69
N GLN A 105 -7.79 2.93 7.58
CA GLN A 105 -8.67 2.58 6.47
C GLN A 105 -8.09 3.03 5.12
N ALA A 106 -7.54 4.25 5.07
CA ALA A 106 -6.93 4.77 3.86
C ALA A 106 -5.70 3.94 3.45
N VAL A 107 -4.83 3.58 4.40
CA VAL A 107 -3.68 2.72 4.13
C VAL A 107 -4.10 1.36 3.59
N ILE A 108 -5.07 0.71 4.24
CA ILE A 108 -5.57 -0.63 3.89
C ILE A 108 -6.23 -0.64 2.52
N ASN A 109 -7.00 0.39 2.19
CA ASN A 109 -7.68 0.51 0.90
C ASN A 109 -6.73 0.92 -0.25
N ASN A 110 -5.55 1.46 0.07
CA ASN A 110 -4.55 1.88 -0.92
C ASN A 110 -3.27 1.03 -0.90
N LEU A 111 -3.30 -0.15 -0.27
CA LEU A 111 -2.19 -1.09 -0.32
C LEU A 111 -2.04 -1.63 -1.74
N ILE A 112 -0.84 -1.58 -2.31
CA ILE A 112 -0.59 -1.97 -3.70
C ILE A 112 0.14 -3.31 -3.72
N PHE A 113 -0.43 -4.26 -4.45
CA PHE A 113 0.29 -5.47 -4.85
C PHE A 113 0.97 -5.20 -6.18
N HIS A 114 2.30 -5.31 -6.19
CA HIS A 114 3.14 -5.15 -7.37
C HIS A 114 3.83 -6.49 -7.66
N ASP A 115 3.60 -7.04 -8.85
CA ASP A 115 4.29 -8.25 -9.31
C ASP A 115 5.57 -7.86 -10.05
N GLN A 116 6.73 -8.29 -9.54
CA GLN A 116 8.04 -7.96 -10.12
C GLN A 116 8.20 -8.49 -11.56
N ASP A 117 7.49 -9.55 -11.92
CA ASP A 117 7.56 -10.12 -13.26
C ASP A 117 6.75 -9.31 -14.30
N GLN A 118 6.10 -8.21 -13.89
CA GLN A 118 5.33 -7.26 -14.72
C GLN A 118 4.22 -7.88 -15.59
N ASN A 119 3.87 -9.14 -15.35
CA ASN A 119 2.87 -9.87 -16.13
C ASN A 119 1.43 -9.61 -15.64
N VAL A 120 1.27 -8.88 -14.53
CA VAL A 120 -0.02 -8.58 -13.90
C VAL A 120 -0.07 -7.09 -13.60
N GLU A 121 -1.20 -6.44 -13.90
CA GLU A 121 -1.43 -5.05 -13.53
C GLU A 121 -1.39 -4.87 -12.00
N ASP A 122 -0.88 -3.73 -11.55
CA ASP A 122 -0.92 -3.35 -10.14
C ASP A 122 -2.37 -3.39 -9.65
N THR A 123 -2.59 -4.06 -8.51
CA THR A 123 -3.92 -4.11 -7.88
C THR A 123 -3.88 -3.47 -6.50
N GLN A 124 -5.04 -3.00 -6.05
CA GLN A 124 -5.14 -2.15 -4.88
C GLN A 124 -6.13 -2.70 -3.84
N GLY A 125 -5.79 -2.54 -2.58
CA GLY A 125 -6.59 -2.95 -1.42
C GLY A 125 -6.03 -4.19 -0.73
N ILE A 126 -6.40 -4.38 0.54
CA ILE A 126 -5.94 -5.52 1.33
C ILE A 126 -6.41 -6.86 0.77
N GLU A 127 -7.62 -6.92 0.22
CA GLU A 127 -8.14 -8.12 -0.44
C GLU A 127 -7.26 -8.51 -1.63
N ALA A 128 -7.02 -7.56 -2.54
CA ALA A 128 -6.20 -7.78 -3.71
C ALA A 128 -4.77 -8.18 -3.33
N PHE A 129 -4.18 -7.52 -2.32
CA PHE A 129 -2.86 -7.86 -1.82
C PHE A 129 -2.79 -9.28 -1.26
N LEU A 130 -3.72 -9.65 -0.36
CA LEU A 130 -3.74 -10.95 0.27
C LEU A 130 -4.00 -12.07 -0.74
N GLU A 131 -4.96 -11.89 -1.65
CA GLU A 131 -5.32 -12.88 -2.66
C GLU A 131 -4.18 -13.10 -3.67
N ASN A 132 -3.60 -12.03 -4.21
CA ASN A 132 -2.48 -12.18 -5.15
C ASN A 132 -1.26 -12.82 -4.48
N HIS A 133 -0.92 -12.40 -3.25
CA HIS A 133 0.17 -13.04 -2.51
C HIS A 133 -0.13 -14.53 -2.24
N PHE A 134 -1.37 -14.86 -1.87
CA PHE A 134 -1.78 -16.24 -1.63
C PHE A 134 -1.65 -17.10 -2.88
N PHE A 135 -2.22 -16.68 -4.02
CA PHE A 135 -2.15 -17.45 -5.25
C PHE A 135 -0.72 -17.54 -5.82
N ASN A 136 0.09 -16.47 -5.70
CA ASN A 136 1.51 -16.54 -6.06
C ASN A 136 2.27 -17.53 -5.18
N THR A 137 1.93 -17.61 -3.89
CA THR A 137 2.52 -18.60 -2.98
C THR A 137 2.09 -20.02 -3.35
N LEU A 138 0.80 -20.25 -3.63
CA LEU A 138 0.31 -21.56 -4.07
C LEU A 138 0.99 -22.03 -5.36
N ARG A 139 1.15 -21.13 -6.34
CA ARG A 139 1.89 -21.39 -7.58
C ARG A 139 3.34 -21.82 -7.28
N THR A 140 4.01 -21.14 -6.36
CA THR A 140 5.38 -21.46 -5.93
C THR A 140 5.46 -22.82 -5.22
N LEU A 141 4.41 -23.23 -4.51
CA LEU A 141 4.28 -24.54 -3.87
C LEU A 141 3.83 -25.66 -4.83
N GLY A 142 3.58 -25.34 -6.10
CA GLY A 142 3.06 -26.28 -7.10
C GLY A 142 1.62 -26.72 -6.82
N VAL A 143 0.81 -25.85 -6.23
CA VAL A 143 -0.62 -26.06 -5.94
C VAL A 143 -1.43 -25.33 -7.02
N GLU A 144 -2.08 -26.07 -7.91
CA GLU A 144 -2.94 -25.50 -8.96
C GLU A 144 -4.30 -25.05 -8.41
N LYS A 145 -4.90 -25.85 -7.52
CA LYS A 145 -6.17 -25.55 -6.86
C LYS A 145 -6.02 -25.75 -5.36
N PRO A 146 -6.40 -24.76 -4.53
CA PRO A 146 -6.37 -24.93 -3.09
C PRO A 146 -7.38 -25.98 -2.62
N MET A 147 -8.52 -26.08 -3.29
CA MET A 147 -9.53 -27.12 -3.05
C MET A 147 -9.33 -28.38 -3.87
N THR A 148 -9.35 -29.52 -3.17
CA THR A 148 -9.39 -30.86 -3.73
C THR A 148 -10.68 -31.57 -3.30
N THR A 149 -10.96 -32.75 -3.86
CA THR A 149 -12.10 -33.58 -3.45
C THR A 149 -12.04 -34.05 -1.99
N LEU A 150 -10.86 -34.02 -1.37
CA LEU A 150 -10.63 -34.41 0.02
C LEU A 150 -10.60 -33.20 0.98
N GLY A 151 -10.82 -31.99 0.47
CA GLY A 151 -10.64 -30.74 1.20
C GLY A 151 -9.37 -30.00 0.79
N LEU A 152 -8.80 -29.22 1.73
CA LEU A 152 -7.68 -28.31 1.49
C LEU A 152 -6.41 -29.07 1.12
N ASP A 153 -5.78 -28.71 0.00
CA ASP A 153 -4.46 -29.25 -0.40
C ASP A 153 -3.50 -29.12 0.80
N LEU A 154 -2.78 -30.20 1.11
CA LEU A 154 -1.93 -30.26 2.30
C LEU A 154 -0.89 -29.15 2.33
N ARG A 155 -0.31 -28.76 1.20
CA ARG A 155 0.69 -27.69 1.11
C ARG A 155 0.04 -26.32 1.35
N ALA A 156 -1.13 -26.09 0.75
CA ALA A 156 -1.92 -24.89 0.99
C ALA A 156 -2.30 -24.76 2.47
N LYS A 157 -2.72 -25.88 3.09
CA LYS A 157 -3.06 -25.95 4.50
C LYS A 157 -1.85 -25.67 5.40
N LEU A 158 -0.71 -26.32 5.17
CA LEU A 158 0.49 -26.11 5.97
C LEU A 158 0.99 -24.67 5.89
N TRP A 159 0.89 -24.05 4.71
CA TRP A 159 1.20 -22.64 4.54
C TRP A 159 0.20 -21.73 5.28
N LEU A 160 -1.11 -21.96 5.14
CA LEU A 160 -2.12 -21.21 5.89
C LEU A 160 -1.91 -21.33 7.40
N ASP A 161 -1.70 -22.55 7.91
CA ASP A 161 -1.44 -22.82 9.32
C ASP A 161 -0.15 -22.14 9.84
N SER A 162 0.78 -21.78 8.93
CA SER A 162 1.96 -20.99 9.29
C SER A 162 1.63 -19.57 9.70
N ILE A 163 0.58 -18.97 9.12
CA ILE A 163 0.11 -17.62 9.44
C ILE A 163 -0.24 -17.51 10.92
N LEU A 164 -0.80 -18.56 11.52
CA LEU A 164 -1.16 -18.59 12.94
C LEU A 164 0.04 -18.46 13.89
N ARG A 165 1.27 -18.66 13.39
CA ARG A 165 2.53 -18.54 14.14
C ARG A 165 3.23 -17.18 13.97
N TYR A 166 2.77 -16.34 13.05
CA TYR A 166 3.39 -15.03 12.78
C TYR A 166 3.33 -14.11 14.01
N LYS A 167 4.44 -13.40 14.26
CA LYS A 167 4.58 -12.48 15.39
C LYS A 167 4.00 -11.12 15.05
N VAL A 168 2.69 -11.01 15.19
CA VAL A 168 1.95 -9.74 15.07
C VAL A 168 1.39 -9.29 16.40
N GLU A 169 1.24 -7.98 16.58
CA GLU A 169 0.78 -7.37 17.83
C GLU A 169 -0.69 -7.71 18.16
N SER A 170 -1.57 -7.80 17.16
CA SER A 170 -2.96 -8.22 17.32
C SER A 170 -3.16 -9.67 16.88
N PRO A 171 -3.46 -10.59 17.80
CA PRO A 171 -3.92 -11.93 17.46
C PRO A 171 -5.19 -11.91 16.61
N SER A 172 -6.12 -10.97 16.84
CA SER A 172 -7.34 -10.83 16.02
C SER A 172 -6.99 -10.56 14.57
N TYR A 173 -6.01 -9.69 14.31
CA TYR A 173 -5.54 -9.39 12.96
C TYR A 173 -4.95 -10.61 12.26
N ARG A 174 -4.12 -11.39 12.97
CA ARG A 174 -3.56 -12.66 12.46
C ARG A 174 -4.65 -13.65 12.07
N HIS A 175 -5.63 -13.85 12.95
CA HIS A 175 -6.74 -14.77 12.68
C HIS A 175 -7.63 -14.27 11.54
N ALA A 176 -7.89 -12.96 11.46
CA ALA A 176 -8.63 -12.39 10.35
C ALA A 176 -7.96 -12.68 9.00
N VAL A 177 -6.64 -12.50 8.88
CA VAL A 177 -5.91 -12.85 7.65
C VAL A 177 -5.99 -14.35 7.36
N TYR A 178 -5.75 -15.20 8.37
CA TYR A 178 -5.85 -16.66 8.21
C TYR A 178 -7.23 -17.09 7.71
N PHE A 179 -8.30 -16.66 8.38
CA PHE A 179 -9.67 -17.06 8.04
C PHE A 179 -10.16 -16.41 6.74
N TYR A 180 -9.67 -15.21 6.40
CA TYR A 180 -9.91 -14.60 5.09
C TYR A 180 -9.34 -15.46 3.97
N LEU A 181 -8.06 -15.83 4.05
CA LEU A 181 -7.40 -16.65 3.03
C LEU A 181 -7.94 -18.08 2.99
N GLN A 182 -8.34 -18.63 4.14
CA GLN A 182 -9.08 -19.88 4.18
C GLN A 182 -10.41 -19.75 3.40
N ALA A 183 -11.15 -18.65 3.58
CA ALA A 183 -12.39 -18.40 2.85
C ALA A 183 -12.14 -18.21 1.34
N VAL A 184 -11.00 -17.63 0.94
CA VAL A 184 -10.56 -17.56 -0.47
C VAL A 184 -10.34 -18.97 -1.02
N ALA A 185 -9.62 -19.82 -0.28
CA ALA A 185 -9.39 -21.21 -0.68
C ALA A 185 -10.69 -22.01 -0.82
N GLU A 186 -11.65 -21.78 0.08
CA GLU A 186 -12.96 -22.45 0.13
C GLU A 186 -14.00 -21.85 -0.83
N GLU A 187 -13.66 -20.78 -1.57
CA GLU A 187 -14.60 -19.99 -2.39
C GLU A 187 -15.84 -19.51 -1.60
N ASN A 188 -15.66 -19.26 -0.30
CA ASN A 188 -16.73 -18.85 0.61
C ASN A 188 -16.90 -17.32 0.63
N GLU A 189 -17.64 -16.81 -0.35
CA GLU A 189 -17.88 -15.38 -0.55
C GLU A 189 -18.52 -14.66 0.66
N PRO A 190 -19.52 -15.22 1.37
CA PRO A 190 -20.05 -14.60 2.59
C PRO A 190 -18.98 -14.39 3.67
N LYS A 191 -18.14 -15.39 3.92
CA LYS A 191 -17.05 -15.34 4.91
C LYS A 191 -15.96 -14.35 4.49
N LYS A 192 -15.57 -14.36 3.20
CA LYS A 192 -14.64 -13.37 2.63
C LYS A 192 -15.13 -11.94 2.90
N ARG A 193 -16.37 -11.63 2.52
CA ARG A 193 -16.96 -10.30 2.67
C ARG A 193 -17.00 -9.82 4.12
N LEU A 194 -17.38 -10.70 5.05
CA LEU A 194 -17.48 -10.36 6.46
C LEU A 194 -16.11 -10.05 7.07
N ILE A 195 -15.12 -10.90 6.80
CA ILE A 195 -13.78 -10.76 7.36
C ILE A 195 -13.03 -9.60 6.70
N SER A 196 -13.20 -9.40 5.38
CA SER A 196 -12.58 -8.27 4.69
C SER A 196 -13.15 -6.94 5.15
N ALA A 197 -14.46 -6.85 5.41
CA ALA A 197 -15.06 -5.66 6.01
C ALA A 197 -14.46 -5.36 7.39
N TRP A 198 -14.22 -6.38 8.23
CA TRP A 198 -13.51 -6.19 9.49
C TRP A 198 -12.06 -5.73 9.28
N LEU A 199 -11.32 -6.34 8.34
CA LEU A 199 -9.95 -5.92 7.98
C LEU A 199 -9.91 -4.48 7.46
N ARG A 200 -10.93 -4.02 6.73
CA ARG A 200 -11.08 -2.62 6.30
C ARG A 200 -11.50 -1.67 7.44
N GLY A 201 -11.61 -2.17 8.67
CA GLY A 201 -12.02 -1.36 9.82
C GLY A 201 -13.47 -0.87 9.74
N GLU A 202 -14.33 -1.55 8.98
CA GLU A 202 -15.76 -1.28 8.99
C GLU A 202 -16.40 -1.67 10.33
N ALA A 203 -17.56 -1.10 10.61
CA ALA A 203 -18.27 -1.34 11.86
C ALA A 203 -18.98 -2.71 11.86
N ILE A 204 -18.22 -3.77 12.15
CA ILE A 204 -18.73 -5.14 12.30
C ILE A 204 -19.01 -5.44 13.78
N ALA A 205 -20.14 -6.10 14.07
CA ALA A 205 -20.45 -6.51 15.43
C ALA A 205 -19.58 -7.71 15.83
N LEU A 206 -18.96 -7.66 17.01
CA LEU A 206 -18.02 -8.71 17.45
C LEU A 206 -18.65 -10.11 17.48
N LYS A 207 -19.96 -10.22 17.76
CA LYS A 207 -20.68 -11.50 17.75
C LYS A 207 -20.60 -12.20 16.39
N ASP A 208 -20.51 -11.45 15.29
CA ASP A 208 -20.53 -11.99 13.92
C ASP A 208 -19.15 -12.51 13.51
N VAL A 209 -18.08 -12.06 14.17
CA VAL A 209 -16.69 -12.46 13.86
C VAL A 209 -16.02 -13.28 14.95
N ARG A 210 -16.70 -13.49 16.08
CA ARG A 210 -16.15 -14.18 17.26
C ARG A 210 -15.77 -15.63 16.97
N GLU A 211 -16.49 -16.29 16.06
CA GLU A 211 -16.18 -17.66 15.63
C GLU A 211 -14.80 -17.78 14.95
N PHE A 212 -14.31 -16.70 14.36
CA PHE A 212 -12.98 -16.61 13.74
C PHE A 212 -11.89 -16.20 14.73
N SER A 213 -12.15 -16.29 16.05
CA SER A 213 -11.24 -15.84 17.11
C SER A 213 -10.87 -14.35 17.03
N ILE A 214 -11.73 -13.54 16.39
CA ILE A 214 -11.60 -12.09 16.31
C ILE A 214 -12.36 -11.49 17.50
N THR A 215 -11.63 -10.84 18.41
CA THR A 215 -12.19 -10.30 19.66
C THR A 215 -12.04 -8.78 19.80
N GLU A 216 -11.31 -8.16 18.88
CA GLU A 216 -11.03 -6.73 18.88
C GLU A 216 -11.92 -6.00 17.87
N LYS A 217 -12.42 -4.82 18.26
CA LYS A 217 -13.04 -3.88 17.32
C LYS A 217 -11.97 -2.92 16.82
N ILE A 218 -11.93 -2.66 15.52
CA ILE A 218 -11.05 -1.64 14.97
C ILE A 218 -11.71 -0.28 15.18
N ASP A 219 -11.18 0.50 16.11
CA ASP A 219 -11.56 1.88 16.38
C ASP A 219 -10.31 2.78 16.44
N ARG A 220 -10.49 4.05 16.80
CA ARG A 220 -9.39 5.03 16.89
C ARG A 220 -8.26 4.60 17.83
N SER A 221 -8.59 3.92 18.94
CA SER A 221 -7.60 3.49 19.94
C SER A 221 -6.79 2.28 19.48
N VAL A 222 -7.38 1.44 18.62
CA VAL A 222 -6.78 0.18 18.15
C VAL A 222 -6.15 0.32 16.75
N ALA A 223 -6.50 1.34 15.97
CA ALA A 223 -6.10 1.51 14.57
C ALA A 223 -4.57 1.44 14.34
N PHE A 224 -3.76 2.08 15.19
CA PHE A 224 -2.28 2.01 15.06
C PHE A 224 -1.70 0.65 15.47
N LYS A 225 -2.33 -0.06 16.41
CA LYS A 225 -2.00 -1.47 16.65
C LYS A 225 -2.28 -2.33 15.41
N MET A 226 -3.36 -2.05 14.69
CA MET A 226 -3.68 -2.75 13.44
C MET A 226 -2.70 -2.40 12.30
N LEU A 227 -2.28 -1.13 12.17
CA LEU A 227 -1.21 -0.75 11.23
C LEU A 227 0.12 -1.45 11.54
N ARG A 228 0.51 -1.52 12.82
CA ARG A 228 1.72 -2.26 13.23
C ARG A 228 1.58 -3.75 12.94
N SER A 229 0.41 -4.33 13.21
CA SER A 229 0.11 -5.74 12.89
C SER A 229 0.18 -6.02 11.39
N LEU A 230 -0.31 -5.10 10.54
CA LEU A 230 -0.16 -5.16 9.08
C LEU A 230 1.32 -5.16 8.68
N SER A 231 2.11 -4.21 9.19
CA SER A 231 3.55 -4.12 8.85
C SER A 231 4.31 -5.37 9.27
N GLN A 232 4.00 -5.93 10.43
CA GLN A 232 4.60 -7.18 10.93
C GLN A 232 4.16 -8.38 10.08
N LEU A 233 2.88 -8.45 9.72
CA LEU A 233 2.36 -9.48 8.84
C LEU A 233 3.07 -9.44 7.48
N ILE A 234 3.19 -8.27 6.86
CA ILE A 234 3.88 -8.10 5.56
C ILE A 234 5.32 -8.60 5.65
N HIS A 235 6.02 -8.31 6.74
CA HIS A 235 7.37 -8.83 6.95
C HIS A 235 7.40 -10.36 7.08
N GLU A 236 6.48 -10.94 7.87
CA GLU A 236 6.34 -12.40 8.05
C GLU A 236 5.91 -13.13 6.76
N LEU A 237 5.21 -12.45 5.85
CA LEU A 237 4.89 -12.95 4.51
C LEU A 237 6.10 -12.94 3.55
N GLY A 238 7.26 -12.45 3.99
CA GLY A 238 8.52 -12.49 3.24
C GLY A 238 8.90 -11.20 2.52
N TYR A 239 8.14 -10.12 2.70
CA TYR A 239 8.50 -8.80 2.16
C TYR A 239 9.50 -8.08 3.08
N ALA A 240 10.27 -7.14 2.54
CA ALA A 240 11.23 -6.35 3.32
C ALA A 240 10.54 -5.44 4.35
N GLY A 241 9.30 -5.02 4.07
CA GLY A 241 8.48 -4.22 4.99
C GLY A 241 7.36 -3.47 4.25
N LEU A 242 6.82 -2.44 4.90
CA LEU A 242 5.75 -1.58 4.39
C LEU A 242 6.23 -0.13 4.27
N VAL A 243 6.09 0.47 3.10
CA VAL A 243 6.31 1.90 2.84
C VAL A 243 4.97 2.59 2.68
N LEU A 244 4.71 3.59 3.53
CA LEU A 244 3.52 4.43 3.46
C LEU A 244 3.88 5.76 2.80
N LEU A 245 3.28 6.03 1.65
CA LEU A 245 3.46 7.27 0.90
C LEU A 245 2.21 8.11 1.03
N PHE A 246 2.35 9.28 1.64
CA PHE A 246 1.28 10.23 1.84
C PHE A 246 1.50 11.46 0.97
N ASP A 247 0.57 11.76 0.06
CA ASP A 247 0.64 12.92 -0.84
C ASP A 247 -0.44 13.94 -0.48
N GLU A 248 -0.15 15.23 -0.52
CA GLU A 248 -1.18 16.27 -0.32
C GLU A 248 -1.97 16.39 -1.62
N GLY A 249 -3.20 15.87 -1.65
CA GLY A 249 -4.03 15.86 -2.85
C GLY A 249 -4.23 17.28 -3.41
N ASP A 250 -4.17 17.40 -4.74
CA ASP A 250 -4.53 18.63 -5.44
C ASP A 250 -6.00 18.95 -5.16
N ARG A 251 -6.26 20.06 -4.46
CA ARG A 251 -7.60 20.65 -4.43
C ARG A 251 -7.87 21.23 -5.82
N MET A 252 -8.35 20.43 -6.76
CA MET A 252 -9.16 20.99 -7.85
C MET A 252 -10.44 21.53 -7.21
N ILE A 253 -10.38 22.82 -6.85
CA ILE A 253 -11.54 23.59 -6.46
C ILE A 253 -12.42 23.64 -7.72
N SER A 254 -13.48 22.84 -7.75
CA SER A 254 -14.57 23.03 -8.70
C SER A 254 -15.28 24.35 -8.35
N ILE A 255 -14.73 25.49 -8.77
CA ILE A 255 -15.53 26.69 -9.01
C ILE A 255 -16.19 26.46 -10.37
N SER A 256 -17.33 25.78 -10.38
CA SER A 256 -18.34 26.05 -11.39
C SER A 256 -19.18 27.20 -10.83
N SER A 257 -18.88 28.38 -11.36
CA SER A 257 -19.58 29.64 -11.21
C SER A 257 -21.10 29.46 -11.17
N VAL A 258 -21.72 29.97 -10.10
CA VAL A 258 -23.07 30.50 -10.19
C VAL A 258 -23.00 31.70 -11.13
N ALA A 259 -23.64 31.61 -12.29
CA ALA A 259 -23.88 32.75 -13.16
C ALA A 259 -25.35 32.73 -13.57
N HIS A 260 -26.08 33.68 -12.97
CA HIS A 260 -27.39 34.26 -13.29
C HIS A 260 -28.58 33.36 -13.64
#